data_AF-A0AAD5GF78-F1
#
_entry.id   AF-A0AAD5GF78-F1
#
_cell.length_a   1.000
_cell.length_b   1.000
_cell.length_c   1.000
_cell.angle_alpha   90.00
_cell.angle_beta   90.00
_cell.angle_gamma   90.00
#
_symmetry.space_group_name_H-M   'P 1'
#
loop_
_entity.id
_entity.type
_entity.pdbx_description
1 polymer ?
#
loop_
_entity_poly.entity_id
_entity_poly.type
_entity_poly.pdbx_seq_one_letter_code
_entity_poly.pdbx_strand_id
1 'polypeptide(L)'
;MVISPSTKFFRSSLTAIHKTNDYVTRYARTTGETTPELDTLPKGWFWFRKWHPEDMANICWYTVIHVLAFCAPFMFTWGAFWVAMGLSFLTGFGVTLGYHRLLCHRSFKVPKWLEYFFVYCGAHAFQGFKTKDQTPLRYRRLRDDDRVPGEGPVLKATLRRIGFFKLQLQKDPLFYVNTHKNHHKYADTDRDPVAPTHGFWYCNMGWFCNNHHIAAKCGELKGGEYSKVTELKAQWFYRFLHDTYFWHLTALATLLYLHGDLSYLAWGMIF
;
A
#
# COMPACT_ATOMS: atom_id res chain seq x y z
N MET A 1 10.52 30.06 -33.88
CA MET A 1 10.97 29.44 -32.62
C MET A 1 11.02 27.92 -32.83
N VAL A 2 12.19 27.37 -33.17
CA VAL A 2 12.35 25.96 -33.56
C VAL A 2 12.54 25.12 -32.29
N ILE A 3 11.53 24.33 -31.93
CA ILE A 3 11.56 23.40 -30.81
C ILE A 3 12.47 22.23 -31.19
N SER A 4 13.53 22.01 -30.40
CA SER A 4 14.56 20.97 -30.61
C SER A 4 13.96 19.56 -30.85
N PRO A 5 14.53 18.73 -31.74
CA PRO A 5 14.08 17.36 -31.99
C PRO A 5 13.98 16.49 -30.72
N SER A 6 14.84 16.71 -29.72
CA SER A 6 14.83 15.97 -28.45
C SER A 6 13.56 16.23 -27.63
N THR A 7 13.06 17.46 -27.66
CA THR A 7 11.82 17.84 -26.95
C THR A 7 10.55 17.31 -27.62
N LYS A 8 10.55 17.13 -28.95
CA LYS A 8 9.45 16.45 -29.67
C LYS A 8 9.41 14.95 -29.36
N PHE A 9 10.57 14.27 -29.33
CA PHE A 9 10.64 12.86 -28.97
C PHE A 9 10.21 12.62 -27.51
N PHE A 10 10.65 13.48 -26.59
CA PHE A 10 10.25 13.40 -25.19
C PHE A 10 8.75 13.67 -24.98
N ARG A 11 8.18 14.70 -25.65
CA ARG A 11 6.73 14.94 -25.63
C ARG A 11 5.93 13.80 -26.25
N SER A 12 6.35 13.27 -27.40
CA SER A 12 5.70 12.13 -28.06
C SER A 12 5.67 10.90 -27.15
N SER A 13 6.81 10.58 -26.52
CA SER A 13 6.94 9.47 -25.58
C SER A 13 6.09 9.68 -24.33
N LEU A 14 6.09 10.88 -23.75
CA LEU A 14 5.23 11.23 -22.61
C LEU A 14 3.74 11.17 -22.92
N THR A 15 3.35 11.56 -24.15
CA THR A 15 1.95 11.52 -24.60
C THR A 15 1.50 10.08 -24.84
N ALA A 16 2.39 9.24 -25.40
CA ALA A 16 2.15 7.81 -25.54
C ALA A 16 2.00 7.14 -24.16
N ILE A 17 2.92 7.39 -23.23
CA ILE A 17 2.86 6.87 -21.85
C ILE A 17 1.58 7.33 -21.12
N HIS A 18 1.18 8.60 -21.28
CA HIS A 18 -0.08 9.09 -20.72
C HIS A 18 -1.30 8.37 -21.29
N LYS A 19 -1.34 8.12 -22.60
CA LYS A 19 -2.44 7.39 -23.25
C LYS A 19 -2.49 5.94 -22.82
N THR A 20 -1.35 5.26 -22.71
CA THR A 20 -1.28 3.86 -22.23
C THR A 20 -1.73 3.76 -20.77
N ASN A 21 -1.32 4.69 -19.91
CA ASN A 21 -1.77 4.71 -18.51
C ASN A 21 -3.27 5.00 -18.37
N ASP A 22 -3.84 5.93 -19.15
CA ASP A 22 -5.28 6.21 -19.13
C ASP A 22 -6.09 5.03 -19.74
N TYR A 23 -5.55 4.33 -20.74
CA TYR A 23 -6.15 3.12 -21.33
C TYR A 23 -6.13 1.93 -20.37
N VAL A 24 -4.98 1.63 -19.77
CA VAL A 24 -4.81 0.55 -18.79
C VAL A 24 -5.74 0.77 -17.58
N THR A 25 -5.78 2.00 -17.07
CA THR A 25 -6.65 2.35 -15.93
C THR A 25 -8.13 2.29 -16.32
N ARG A 26 -8.50 2.69 -17.56
CA ARG A 26 -9.88 2.58 -18.06
C ARG A 26 -10.28 1.14 -18.35
N TYR A 27 -9.40 0.33 -18.92
CA TYR A 27 -9.69 -1.05 -19.32
C TYR A 27 -9.82 -1.95 -18.10
N ALA A 28 -8.91 -1.87 -17.13
CA ALA A 28 -9.05 -2.56 -15.85
C ALA A 28 -10.38 -2.17 -15.16
N ARG A 29 -10.81 -0.91 -15.34
CA ARG A 29 -12.09 -0.36 -14.87
C ARG A 29 -13.26 -0.54 -15.86
N THR A 30 -13.15 -1.29 -16.95
CA THR A 30 -14.31 -1.64 -17.83
C THR A 30 -14.49 -3.15 -17.98
N THR A 31 -13.42 -3.94 -17.87
CA THR A 31 -13.47 -5.40 -18.05
C THR A 31 -13.25 -6.18 -16.76
N GLY A 32 -12.64 -5.56 -15.76
CA GLY A 32 -12.19 -6.25 -14.56
C GLY A 32 -11.08 -7.27 -14.79
N GLU A 33 -10.47 -7.26 -15.97
CA GLU A 33 -9.30 -8.07 -16.28
C GLU A 33 -8.04 -7.22 -16.04
N THR A 34 -7.05 -7.77 -15.34
CA THR A 34 -5.68 -7.26 -15.42
C THR A 34 -5.23 -7.46 -16.85
N THR A 35 -5.11 -6.38 -17.63
CA THR A 35 -4.63 -6.50 -19.00
C THR A 35 -3.23 -7.13 -18.98
N PRO A 36 -2.88 -7.96 -19.99
CA PRO A 36 -1.48 -8.31 -20.26
C PRO A 36 -0.56 -7.07 -20.38
N GLU A 37 -1.15 -5.90 -20.63
CA GLU A 37 -0.49 -4.60 -20.71
C GLU A 37 -0.08 -4.03 -19.33
N LEU A 38 -0.81 -4.34 -18.24
CA LEU A 38 -0.39 -4.05 -16.85
C LEU A 38 0.84 -4.87 -16.43
N ASP A 39 0.93 -6.10 -16.96
CA ASP A 39 2.02 -7.04 -16.71
C ASP A 39 3.27 -6.68 -17.53
N THR A 40 3.21 -5.69 -18.44
CA THR A 40 4.33 -5.33 -19.34
C THR A 40 4.72 -3.85 -19.28
N LEU A 41 4.41 -3.17 -18.17
CA LEU A 41 4.71 -1.75 -18.00
C LEU A 41 6.23 -1.47 -18.06
N PRO A 42 6.67 -0.45 -18.83
CA PRO A 42 8.09 -0.15 -19.01
C PRO A 42 8.74 0.32 -17.70
N LYS A 43 10.05 0.08 -17.55
CA LYS A 43 10.81 0.57 -16.40
C LYS A 43 10.66 2.10 -16.28
N GLY A 44 10.32 2.57 -15.08
CA GLY A 44 10.12 4.00 -14.82
C GLY A 44 8.73 4.55 -15.16
N TRP A 45 7.79 3.74 -15.64
CA TRP A 45 6.41 4.15 -15.94
C TRP A 45 5.73 4.90 -14.78
N PHE A 46 6.07 4.51 -13.55
CA PHE A 46 5.50 5.03 -12.31
C PHE A 46 5.56 6.56 -12.24
N TRP A 47 6.64 7.17 -12.74
CA TRP A 47 6.85 8.62 -12.68
C TRP A 47 6.06 9.40 -13.73
N PHE A 48 5.61 8.72 -14.77
CA PHE A 48 4.97 9.34 -15.94
C PHE A 48 3.49 8.98 -16.06
N ARG A 49 2.92 8.40 -15.00
CA ARG A 49 1.50 8.10 -14.91
C ARG A 49 0.68 9.32 -14.49
N LYS A 50 -0.62 9.19 -14.68
CA LYS A 50 -1.60 10.14 -14.15
C LYS A 50 -1.76 9.91 -12.64
N TRP A 51 -1.70 11.00 -11.88
CA TRP A 51 -1.91 10.99 -10.45
C TRP A 51 -3.37 11.25 -10.12
N HIS A 52 -3.96 10.40 -9.28
CA HIS A 52 -5.33 10.55 -8.82
C HIS A 52 -5.40 11.33 -7.49
N PRO A 53 -6.54 11.93 -7.13
CA PRO A 53 -6.68 12.69 -5.88
C PRO A 53 -6.29 11.90 -4.63
N GLU A 54 -6.55 10.59 -4.62
CA GLU A 54 -6.19 9.71 -3.51
C GLU A 54 -4.68 9.43 -3.44
N ASP A 55 -4.04 9.34 -4.59
CA ASP A 55 -2.59 9.22 -4.68
C ASP A 55 -1.93 10.50 -4.15
N MET A 56 -2.50 11.66 -4.49
CA MET A 56 -2.07 12.96 -3.97
C MET A 56 -2.30 13.06 -2.46
N ALA A 57 -3.44 12.58 -1.95
CA ALA A 57 -3.71 12.54 -0.52
C ALA A 57 -2.65 11.68 0.21
N ASN A 58 -2.34 10.49 -0.31
CA ASN A 58 -1.27 9.64 0.26
C ASN A 58 0.06 10.39 0.28
N ILE A 59 0.46 11.02 -0.83
CA ILE A 59 1.70 11.81 -0.90
C ILE A 59 1.70 12.93 0.13
N CYS A 60 0.61 13.70 0.24
CA CYS A 60 0.48 14.76 1.25
C CYS A 60 0.66 14.20 2.67
N TRP A 61 0.00 13.08 2.98
CA TRP A 61 0.12 12.45 4.30
C TRP A 61 1.54 11.99 4.63
N TYR A 62 2.19 11.27 3.70
CA TYR A 62 3.59 10.89 3.88
C TYR A 62 4.48 12.11 4.04
N THR A 63 4.25 13.17 3.27
CA THR A 63 5.01 14.41 3.38
C THR A 63 4.86 15.01 4.78
N VAL A 64 3.64 15.04 5.34
CA VAL A 64 3.38 15.49 6.71
C VAL A 64 4.13 14.64 7.74
N ILE A 65 4.07 13.31 7.65
CA ILE A 65 4.80 12.43 8.58
C ILE A 65 6.31 12.65 8.49
N HIS A 66 6.87 12.80 7.29
CA HIS A 66 8.31 13.03 7.13
C HIS A 66 8.74 14.41 7.66
N VAL A 67 7.89 15.43 7.50
CA VAL A 67 8.12 16.74 8.11
C VAL A 67 8.07 16.64 9.64
N LEU A 68 7.08 15.94 10.22
CA LEU A 68 7.03 15.68 11.66
C LEU A 68 8.27 14.90 12.14
N ALA A 69 8.72 13.90 11.37
CA ALA A 69 9.94 13.14 11.64
C ALA A 69 11.19 14.03 11.66
N PHE A 70 11.29 14.94 10.71
CA PHE A 70 12.37 15.91 10.66
C PHE A 70 12.31 16.91 11.83
N CYS A 71 11.10 17.30 12.26
CA CYS A 71 10.90 18.23 13.36
C CYS A 71 11.11 17.59 14.75
N ALA A 72 10.85 16.29 14.92
CA ALA A 72 10.86 15.62 16.22
C ALA A 72 12.15 15.80 17.05
N PRO A 73 13.37 15.73 16.49
CA PRO A 73 14.61 15.98 17.25
C PRO A 73 14.65 17.36 17.92
N PHE A 74 14.04 18.37 17.30
CA PHE A 74 13.97 19.74 17.86
C PHE A 74 12.91 19.88 18.97
N MET A 75 12.11 18.84 19.17
CA MET A 75 10.99 18.80 20.10
C MET A 75 11.15 17.65 21.11
N PHE A 76 12.39 17.24 21.36
CA PHE A 76 12.70 16.08 22.18
C PHE A 76 12.28 16.26 23.65
N THR A 77 11.56 15.27 24.17
CA THR A 77 11.36 15.08 25.60
C THR A 77 11.46 13.59 25.91
N TRP A 78 11.92 13.24 27.11
CA TRP A 78 12.02 11.84 27.52
C TRP A 78 10.68 11.11 27.53
N GLY A 79 9.61 11.80 27.91
CA GLY A 79 8.25 11.23 27.90
C GLY A 79 7.79 10.91 26.47
N ALA A 80 7.93 11.86 25.54
CA ALA A 80 7.57 11.66 24.15
C ALA A 80 8.40 10.54 23.49
N PHE A 81 9.70 10.45 23.81
CA PHE A 81 10.58 9.38 23.34
C PHE A 81 10.09 7.99 23.78
N TRP A 82 9.79 7.81 25.07
CA TRP A 82 9.34 6.50 25.56
C TRP A 82 7.93 6.12 25.09
N VAL A 83 7.03 7.11 24.95
CA VAL A 83 5.73 6.89 24.32
C VAL A 83 5.90 6.45 22.87
N ALA A 84 6.76 7.12 22.09
CA ALA A 84 7.06 6.74 20.72
C ALA A 84 7.63 5.31 20.66
N MET A 85 8.62 4.98 21.50
CA MET A 85 9.17 3.64 21.58
C MET A 85 8.10 2.58 21.88
N GLY A 86 7.24 2.84 22.87
CA GLY A 86 6.15 1.93 23.23
C GLY A 86 5.16 1.73 22.09
N LEU A 87 4.78 2.81 21.41
CA LEU A 87 3.91 2.78 20.24
C LEU A 87 4.56 2.02 19.08
N SER A 88 5.83 2.29 18.74
CA SER A 88 6.57 1.57 17.68
C SER A 88 6.64 0.07 17.94
N PHE A 89 6.89 -0.33 19.19
CA PHE A 89 6.88 -1.75 19.56
C PHE A 89 5.48 -2.35 19.39
N LEU A 90 4.44 -1.67 19.88
CA LEU A 90 3.07 -2.15 19.83
C LEU A 90 2.54 -2.28 18.39
N THR A 91 2.78 -1.27 17.56
CA THR A 91 2.39 -1.26 16.15
C THR A 91 3.21 -2.26 15.35
N GLY A 92 4.52 -2.37 15.59
CA GLY A 92 5.39 -3.37 14.98
C GLY A 92 4.93 -4.81 15.26
N PHE A 93 4.54 -5.12 16.51
CA PHE A 93 3.92 -6.40 16.84
C PHE A 93 2.53 -6.58 16.21
N GLY A 94 1.71 -5.53 16.19
CA GLY A 94 0.39 -5.58 15.55
C GLY A 94 0.45 -5.91 14.07
N VAL A 95 1.43 -5.33 13.37
CA VAL A 95 1.75 -5.62 11.96
C VAL A 95 2.26 -7.05 11.79
N THR A 96 3.30 -7.43 12.54
CA THR A 96 4.01 -8.70 12.32
C THR A 96 3.24 -9.92 12.83
N LEU A 97 2.66 -9.85 14.02
CA LEU A 97 1.86 -10.93 14.61
C LEU A 97 0.42 -10.87 14.12
N GLY A 98 -0.21 -9.69 14.11
CA GLY A 98 -1.61 -9.51 13.74
C GLY A 98 -1.82 -9.60 12.23
N TYR A 99 -1.50 -8.55 11.49
CA TYR A 99 -1.79 -8.49 10.05
C TYR A 99 -1.09 -9.60 9.27
N HIS A 100 0.22 -9.77 9.47
CA HIS A 100 1.03 -10.68 8.68
C HIS A 100 0.83 -12.16 9.08
N ARG A 101 1.18 -12.57 10.30
CA ARG A 101 1.14 -14.00 10.67
C ARG A 101 -0.28 -14.50 10.94
N LEU A 102 -1.09 -13.73 11.65
CA LEU A 102 -2.43 -14.15 12.05
C LEU A 102 -3.46 -14.00 10.92
N LEU A 103 -3.51 -12.86 10.23
CA LEU A 103 -4.51 -12.66 9.17
C LEU A 103 -4.07 -13.20 7.80
N CYS A 104 -2.86 -12.87 7.33
CA CYS A 104 -2.44 -13.30 6.00
C CYS A 104 -2.08 -14.79 5.93
N HIS A 105 -1.28 -15.27 6.89
CA HIS A 105 -0.73 -16.62 6.87
C HIS A 105 -1.45 -17.63 7.74
N ARG A 106 -2.37 -17.19 8.63
CA ARG A 106 -3.09 -18.08 9.56
C ARG A 106 -2.14 -19.02 10.33
N SER A 107 -0.93 -18.54 10.67
CA SER A 107 0.16 -19.38 11.19
C SER A 107 -0.11 -19.95 12.58
N PHE A 108 -1.01 -19.33 13.35
CA PHE A 108 -1.43 -19.77 14.67
C PHE A 108 -2.86 -19.32 14.95
N LYS A 109 -3.51 -19.91 15.97
CA LYS A 109 -4.87 -19.57 16.41
C LYS A 109 -4.82 -18.91 17.79
N VAL A 110 -5.58 -17.84 17.97
CA VAL A 110 -5.73 -17.11 19.25
C VAL A 110 -7.21 -16.85 19.53
N PRO A 111 -7.59 -16.58 20.80
CA PRO A 111 -8.94 -16.09 21.09
C PRO A 111 -9.20 -14.75 20.39
N LYS A 112 -10.47 -14.48 20.04
CA LYS A 112 -10.85 -13.33 19.21
C LYS A 112 -10.50 -11.97 19.81
N TRP A 113 -10.56 -11.81 21.13
CA TRP A 113 -10.15 -10.55 21.78
C TRP A 113 -8.67 -10.24 21.53
N LEU A 114 -7.81 -11.27 21.51
CA LEU A 114 -6.38 -11.11 21.28
C LEU A 114 -6.05 -10.87 19.81
N GLU A 115 -6.78 -11.54 18.90
CA GLU A 115 -6.75 -11.24 17.45
C GLU A 115 -7.08 -9.76 17.21
N TYR A 116 -8.20 -9.28 17.76
CA TYR A 116 -8.65 -7.89 17.58
C TYR A 116 -7.71 -6.88 18.21
N PHE A 117 -7.11 -7.20 19.37
CA PHE A 117 -6.08 -6.37 19.98
C PHE A 117 -4.89 -6.16 19.04
N PHE A 118 -4.25 -7.23 18.55
CA PHE A 118 -3.10 -7.09 17.66
C PHE A 118 -3.45 -6.43 16.33
N VAL A 119 -4.63 -6.72 15.78
CA VAL A 119 -5.10 -6.05 14.56
C VAL A 119 -5.32 -4.56 14.81
N TYR A 120 -5.92 -4.16 15.93
CA TYR A 120 -6.12 -2.75 16.26
C TYR A 120 -4.79 -2.01 16.46
N CYS A 121 -3.82 -2.65 17.11
CA CYS A 121 -2.46 -2.12 17.22
C CYS A 121 -1.80 -1.96 15.83
N GLY A 122 -1.96 -2.95 14.94
CA GLY A 122 -1.46 -2.87 13.57
C GLY A 122 -2.12 -1.77 12.75
N ALA A 123 -3.40 -1.50 12.99
CA ALA A 123 -4.15 -0.43 12.34
C ALA A 123 -3.62 0.98 12.65
N HIS A 124 -2.94 1.15 13.78
CA HIS A 124 -2.31 2.42 14.12
C HIS A 124 -1.03 2.70 13.33
N ALA A 125 -0.39 1.69 12.73
CA ALA A 125 0.81 1.82 11.87
C ALA A 125 0.53 2.55 10.52
N PHE A 126 -0.47 3.41 10.50
CA PHE A 126 -1.15 3.93 9.33
C PHE A 126 -0.28 4.69 8.35
N GLN A 127 -0.38 4.29 7.10
CA GLN A 127 0.37 4.94 6.03
C GLN A 127 -0.46 5.07 4.71
N GLY A 128 -1.78 5.32 4.75
CA GLY A 128 -2.51 5.67 3.52
C GLY A 128 -4.05 5.74 3.58
N PHE A 129 -4.64 6.53 2.70
CA PHE A 129 -6.08 6.80 2.62
C PHE A 129 -6.88 5.74 1.84
N LYS A 130 -8.18 5.70 2.16
CA LYS A 130 -9.20 4.88 1.51
C LYS A 130 -9.51 5.41 0.11
N THR A 131 -9.67 4.49 -0.83
CA THR A 131 -10.17 4.78 -2.17
C THR A 131 -11.68 4.94 -2.15
N LYS A 132 -12.20 6.10 -2.59
CA LYS A 132 -13.65 6.34 -2.70
C LYS A 132 -14.08 6.00 -4.12
N ASP A 133 -15.03 5.08 -4.24
CA ASP A 133 -15.82 4.77 -5.44
C ASP A 133 -15.09 4.05 -6.59
N GLN A 134 -15.40 2.76 -6.76
CA GLN A 134 -15.32 2.10 -8.08
C GLN A 134 -16.53 1.19 -8.31
N THR A 135 -17.25 1.49 -9.40
CA THR A 135 -18.44 0.79 -9.92
C THR A 135 -18.14 -0.68 -10.33
N PRO A 136 -19.16 -1.54 -10.40
CA PRO A 136 -18.97 -2.99 -10.44
C PRO A 136 -18.69 -3.56 -11.84
N LEU A 137 -17.71 -4.46 -11.97
CA LEU A 137 -17.46 -5.20 -13.21
C LEU A 137 -17.33 -6.71 -13.03
N ARG A 138 -17.71 -7.45 -14.08
CA ARG A 138 -17.75 -8.92 -14.15
C ARG A 138 -16.41 -9.46 -14.67
N TYR A 139 -15.68 -10.23 -13.85
CA TYR A 139 -14.47 -10.93 -14.28
C TYR A 139 -14.77 -12.36 -14.78
N ARG A 140 -14.13 -12.76 -15.89
CA ARG A 140 -14.07 -14.13 -16.41
C ARG A 140 -12.69 -14.73 -16.10
N ARG A 141 -12.68 -15.91 -15.47
CA ARG A 141 -11.48 -16.62 -15.00
C ARG A 141 -10.53 -16.97 -16.18
N LEU A 142 -9.30 -16.44 -16.18
CA LEU A 142 -8.24 -16.82 -17.14
C LEU A 142 -7.26 -17.85 -16.53
N ARG A 143 -6.68 -18.69 -17.39
CA ARG A 143 -5.88 -19.89 -17.08
C ARG A 143 -4.38 -19.59 -16.93
N ASP A 144 -3.66 -20.48 -16.26
CA ASP A 144 -2.34 -20.29 -15.63
C ASP A 144 -1.08 -20.28 -16.56
N ASP A 145 -1.18 -20.12 -17.88
CA ASP A 145 -0.10 -20.56 -18.79
C ASP A 145 0.90 -19.50 -19.32
N ASP A 146 0.97 -18.30 -18.74
CA ASP A 146 1.88 -17.24 -19.24
C ASP A 146 3.07 -17.00 -18.29
N ARG A 147 4.20 -17.69 -18.53
CA ARG A 147 5.48 -17.48 -17.84
C ARG A 147 6.52 -16.85 -18.78
N VAL A 148 7.19 -15.78 -18.33
CA VAL A 148 8.30 -15.12 -19.06
C VAL A 148 9.65 -15.46 -18.37
N PRO A 149 10.76 -15.69 -19.10
CA PRO A 149 12.11 -15.89 -18.54
C PRO A 149 12.75 -14.52 -18.24
N GLY A 150 13.58 -14.21 -17.24
CA GLY A 150 14.46 -14.96 -16.35
C GLY A 150 15.60 -13.99 -15.92
N GLU A 151 15.62 -13.51 -14.67
CA GLU A 151 16.78 -12.77 -14.09
C GLU A 151 17.53 -13.62 -13.03
N GLY A 152 18.83 -13.36 -12.86
CA GLY A 152 19.80 -14.23 -12.18
C GLY A 152 19.65 -14.39 -10.64
N PRO A 153 20.32 -15.41 -10.04
CA PRO A 153 19.98 -15.93 -8.70
C PRO A 153 20.30 -14.99 -7.53
N VAL A 154 21.37 -14.18 -7.66
CA VAL A 154 21.92 -13.38 -6.55
C VAL A 154 21.10 -12.12 -6.28
N LEU A 155 20.64 -11.45 -7.35
CA LEU A 155 19.78 -10.28 -7.24
C LEU A 155 18.39 -10.66 -6.67
N LYS A 156 17.86 -11.82 -7.06
CA LYS A 156 16.62 -12.39 -6.51
C LYS A 156 16.73 -12.70 -5.01
N ALA A 157 17.84 -13.26 -4.55
CA ALA A 157 18.02 -13.59 -3.13
C ALA A 157 18.10 -12.33 -2.24
N THR A 158 18.80 -11.29 -2.70
CA THR A 158 18.91 -10.01 -1.99
C THR A 158 17.60 -9.23 -2.00
N LEU A 159 16.91 -9.16 -3.15
CA LEU A 159 15.62 -8.50 -3.26
C LEU A 159 14.50 -9.25 -2.53
N ARG A 160 14.56 -10.59 -2.41
CA ARG A 160 13.62 -11.38 -1.60
C ARG A 160 13.69 -11.07 -0.11
N ARG A 161 14.90 -10.92 0.45
CA ARG A 161 15.08 -10.56 1.87
C ARG A 161 14.61 -9.12 2.15
N ILE A 162 14.83 -8.23 1.19
CA ILE A 162 14.38 -6.84 1.27
C ILE A 162 12.85 -6.74 1.06
N GLY A 163 12.26 -7.54 0.18
CA GLY A 163 10.80 -7.61 -0.07
C GLY A 163 10.02 -8.14 1.13
N PHE A 164 10.55 -9.15 1.84
CA PHE A 164 9.92 -9.72 3.04
C PHE A 164 9.84 -8.72 4.21
N PHE A 165 10.78 -7.77 4.29
CA PHE A 165 10.78 -6.67 5.25
C PHE A 165 9.99 -5.43 4.78
N LYS A 166 9.56 -5.36 3.51
CA LYS A 166 8.92 -4.18 2.89
C LYS A 166 7.40 -4.15 2.92
N LEU A 167 6.77 -5.26 3.31
CA LEU A 167 5.32 -5.33 3.55
C LEU A 167 4.94 -4.79 4.94
N GLN A 168 5.70 -3.85 5.49
CA GLN A 168 5.48 -3.25 6.82
C GLN A 168 4.62 -2.00 6.81
N LEU A 169 4.09 -1.58 5.66
CA LEU A 169 3.46 -0.27 5.51
C LEU A 169 2.01 -0.48 5.07
N GLN A 170 1.04 -0.17 5.94
CA GLN A 170 -0.24 -0.89 5.92
C GLN A 170 -1.43 0.06 5.97
N LYS A 171 -2.26 0.02 4.93
CA LYS A 171 -3.66 0.50 4.96
C LYS A 171 -4.50 -0.43 5.85
N ASP A 172 -5.81 -0.31 5.79
CA ASP A 172 -6.72 -1.11 6.59
C ASP A 172 -6.46 -2.63 6.45
N PRO A 173 -6.86 -3.44 7.45
CA PRO A 173 -6.52 -4.86 7.48
C PRO A 173 -6.99 -5.63 6.25
N LEU A 174 -8.08 -5.20 5.61
CA LEU A 174 -8.63 -5.89 4.43
C LEU A 174 -7.74 -5.65 3.20
N PHE A 175 -7.36 -4.39 2.95
CA PHE A 175 -6.42 -4.04 1.88
C PHE A 175 -5.09 -4.77 2.07
N TYR A 176 -4.58 -4.79 3.31
CA TYR A 176 -3.31 -5.41 3.61
C TYR A 176 -3.31 -6.90 3.29
N VAL A 177 -4.30 -7.63 3.82
CA VAL A 177 -4.42 -9.08 3.61
C VAL A 177 -4.61 -9.42 2.13
N ASN A 178 -5.38 -8.63 1.39
CA ASN A 178 -5.58 -8.85 -0.04
C ASN A 178 -4.27 -8.66 -0.82
N THR A 179 -3.58 -7.55 -0.59
CA THR A 179 -2.33 -7.21 -1.30
C THR A 179 -1.24 -8.21 -0.97
N HIS A 180 -1.08 -8.57 0.31
CA HIS A 180 -0.10 -9.55 0.77
C HIS A 180 -0.34 -10.95 0.18
N LYS A 181 -1.59 -11.43 0.17
CA LYS A 181 -1.94 -12.70 -0.47
C LYS A 181 -1.66 -12.69 -1.98
N ASN A 182 -1.85 -11.55 -2.67
CA ASN A 182 -1.51 -11.42 -4.08
C ASN A 182 0.01 -11.37 -4.30
N HIS A 183 0.75 -10.63 -3.49
CA HIS A 183 2.21 -10.61 -3.49
C HIS A 183 2.79 -12.02 -3.37
N HIS A 184 2.38 -12.80 -2.37
CA HIS A 184 2.87 -14.18 -2.22
C HIS A 184 2.48 -15.09 -3.39
N LYS A 185 1.27 -14.94 -3.94
CA LYS A 185 0.81 -15.77 -5.06
C LYS A 185 1.62 -15.52 -6.33
N TYR A 186 2.00 -14.28 -6.57
CA TYR A 186 2.62 -13.83 -7.81
C TYR A 186 4.05 -13.32 -7.62
N ALA A 187 4.69 -13.66 -6.50
CA ALA A 187 5.97 -13.11 -6.09
C ALA A 187 7.02 -13.19 -7.19
N ASP A 188 7.79 -12.10 -7.35
CA ASP A 188 8.85 -11.97 -8.37
C ASP A 188 8.35 -12.11 -9.83
N THR A 189 7.05 -11.93 -10.08
CA THR A 189 6.46 -11.85 -11.43
C THR A 189 5.83 -10.49 -11.67
N ASP A 190 5.52 -10.18 -12.93
CA ASP A 190 4.86 -8.92 -13.26
C ASP A 190 3.44 -8.81 -12.72
N ARG A 191 2.82 -9.91 -12.28
CA ARG A 191 1.52 -9.89 -11.59
C ARG A 191 1.62 -9.53 -10.10
N ASP A 192 2.84 -9.45 -9.55
CA ASP A 192 3.05 -8.99 -8.18
C ASP A 192 2.66 -7.50 -8.07
N PRO A 193 1.73 -7.13 -7.18
CA PRO A 193 1.36 -5.73 -6.96
C PRO A 193 2.55 -4.86 -6.55
N VAL A 194 3.53 -5.44 -5.87
CA VAL A 194 4.70 -4.75 -5.29
C VAL A 194 6.02 -5.26 -5.87
N ALA A 195 5.97 -5.79 -7.10
CA ALA A 195 7.10 -6.43 -7.75
C ALA A 195 8.39 -5.57 -7.69
N PRO A 196 9.52 -6.11 -7.20
CA PRO A 196 10.80 -5.42 -7.24
C PRO A 196 11.26 -5.07 -8.67
N THR A 197 10.78 -5.81 -9.68
CA THR A 197 11.09 -5.63 -11.10
C THR A 197 10.62 -4.29 -11.66
N HIS A 198 9.62 -3.65 -11.04
CA HIS A 198 9.14 -2.31 -11.42
C HIS A 198 10.08 -1.17 -10.98
N GLY A 199 11.20 -1.50 -10.31
CA GLY A 199 12.26 -0.55 -9.94
C GLY A 199 12.21 -0.14 -8.48
N PHE A 200 13.37 0.32 -7.98
CA PHE A 200 13.61 0.63 -6.57
C PHE A 200 12.55 1.57 -5.97
N TRP A 201 12.29 2.71 -6.62
CA TRP A 201 11.37 3.71 -6.10
C TRP A 201 9.93 3.21 -6.01
N TYR A 202 9.49 2.43 -7.01
CA TYR A 202 8.16 1.84 -7.02
C TYR A 202 7.99 0.84 -5.88
N CYS A 203 8.90 -0.14 -5.76
CA CYS A 203 8.78 -1.18 -4.74
C CYS A 203 9.05 -0.66 -3.31
N ASN A 204 9.74 0.48 -3.17
CA ASN A 204 10.01 1.07 -1.86
C ASN A 204 8.85 1.93 -1.34
N MET A 205 8.32 2.84 -2.15
CA MET A 205 7.27 3.80 -1.72
C MET A 205 6.21 4.06 -2.81
N GLY A 206 6.56 3.90 -4.09
CA GLY A 206 5.67 4.29 -5.17
C GLY A 206 4.37 3.48 -5.25
N TRP A 207 4.39 2.21 -4.83
CA TRP A 207 3.21 1.36 -4.87
C TRP A 207 2.07 1.83 -3.92
N PHE A 208 2.38 2.49 -2.80
CA PHE A 208 1.37 3.09 -1.90
C PHE A 208 0.64 4.25 -2.52
N CYS A 209 1.37 5.02 -3.33
CA CYS A 209 0.83 6.19 -3.96
C CYS A 209 0.10 5.84 -5.25
N ASN A 210 -0.17 4.56 -5.56
CA ASN A 210 -0.78 4.14 -6.81
C ASN A 210 -1.97 3.18 -6.56
N ASN A 211 -3.04 3.73 -5.97
CA ASN A 211 -4.17 2.95 -5.50
C ASN A 211 -4.85 2.18 -6.63
N HIS A 212 -5.04 2.83 -7.78
CA HIS A 212 -5.70 2.24 -8.95
C HIS A 212 -4.93 1.04 -9.51
N HIS A 213 -3.60 1.09 -9.54
CA HIS A 213 -2.78 -0.01 -10.02
C HIS A 213 -2.82 -1.21 -9.09
N ILE A 214 -2.77 -0.97 -7.78
CA ILE A 214 -2.87 -2.04 -6.77
C ILE A 214 -4.27 -2.65 -6.79
N ALA A 215 -5.31 -1.83 -6.90
CA ALA A 215 -6.69 -2.25 -7.05
C ALA A 215 -6.87 -3.16 -8.29
N ALA A 216 -6.32 -2.75 -9.44
CA ALA A 216 -6.35 -3.52 -10.67
C ALA A 216 -5.65 -4.88 -10.51
N LYS A 217 -4.42 -4.91 -9.99
CA LYS A 217 -3.64 -6.16 -9.83
C LYS A 217 -4.18 -7.10 -8.76
N CYS A 218 -4.70 -6.55 -7.66
CA CYS A 218 -5.18 -7.35 -6.55
C CYS A 218 -6.66 -7.74 -6.66
N GLY A 219 -7.35 -7.27 -7.71
CA GLY A 219 -8.75 -7.57 -7.97
C GLY A 219 -9.71 -6.91 -6.99
N GLU A 220 -9.63 -5.58 -6.84
CA GLU A 220 -10.73 -4.78 -6.31
C GLU A 220 -11.79 -4.64 -7.42
N LEU A 221 -12.69 -5.61 -7.51
CA LEU A 221 -13.78 -5.56 -8.47
C LEU A 221 -15.09 -5.52 -7.71
N LYS A 222 -15.82 -4.42 -7.92
CA LYS A 222 -17.08 -3.99 -7.29
C LYS A 222 -16.91 -3.35 -5.91
N GLY A 223 -17.16 -2.04 -5.78
CA GLY A 223 -17.53 -1.40 -4.51
C GLY A 223 -16.51 -1.50 -3.36
N GLY A 224 -15.21 -1.63 -3.64
CA GLY A 224 -14.18 -1.86 -2.60
C GLY A 224 -14.14 -3.31 -2.09
N GLU A 225 -14.54 -4.29 -2.91
CA GLU A 225 -14.53 -5.70 -2.56
C GLU A 225 -13.19 -6.39 -2.85
N TYR A 226 -12.46 -6.68 -1.78
CA TYR A 226 -11.34 -7.62 -1.77
C TYR A 226 -11.84 -9.06 -1.84
N SER A 227 -11.89 -9.64 -3.05
CA SER A 227 -12.45 -10.99 -3.30
C SER A 227 -11.83 -12.09 -2.43
N LYS A 228 -10.57 -11.93 -1.99
CA LYS A 228 -9.84 -12.91 -1.17
C LYS A 228 -10.02 -12.75 0.35
N VAL A 229 -10.89 -11.84 0.78
CA VAL A 229 -11.00 -11.42 2.19
C VAL A 229 -12.45 -11.42 2.70
N THR A 230 -13.33 -12.18 2.03
CA THR A 230 -14.75 -12.34 2.40
C THR A 230 -14.93 -12.81 3.84
N GLU A 231 -14.03 -13.68 4.34
CA GLU A 231 -14.03 -14.19 5.72
C GLU A 231 -13.78 -13.11 6.80
N LEU A 232 -12.95 -12.09 6.52
CA LEU A 232 -12.73 -11.01 7.48
C LEU A 232 -13.86 -10.00 7.39
N LYS A 233 -14.33 -9.69 6.17
CA LYS A 233 -15.49 -8.83 5.94
C LYS A 233 -16.76 -9.34 6.62
N ALA A 234 -16.90 -10.65 6.82
CA ALA A 234 -18.03 -11.23 7.53
C ALA A 234 -18.10 -10.77 9.01
N GLN A 235 -16.97 -10.43 9.62
CA GLN A 235 -16.94 -10.01 11.03
C GLN A 235 -17.10 -8.50 11.14
N TRP A 236 -17.91 -8.06 12.11
CA TRP A 236 -18.23 -6.65 12.31
C TRP A 236 -17.00 -5.80 12.63
N PHE A 237 -16.05 -6.34 13.39
CA PHE A 237 -14.84 -5.63 13.83
C PHE A 237 -14.00 -5.13 12.65
N TYR A 238 -13.78 -5.96 11.62
CA TYR A 238 -13.02 -5.54 10.44
C TYR A 238 -13.76 -4.53 9.58
N ARG A 239 -15.10 -4.62 9.52
CA ARG A 239 -15.91 -3.60 8.82
C ARG A 239 -15.84 -2.27 9.54
N PHE A 240 -16.04 -2.29 10.87
CA PHE A 240 -15.89 -1.12 11.73
C PHE A 240 -14.52 -0.47 11.52
N LEU A 241 -13.44 -1.24 11.72
CA LEU A 241 -12.08 -0.74 11.59
C LEU A 241 -11.77 -0.20 10.18
N HIS A 242 -12.33 -0.81 9.13
CA HIS A 242 -12.19 -0.34 7.75
C HIS A 242 -12.96 0.98 7.49
N ASP A 243 -14.15 1.14 8.07
CA ASP A 243 -15.00 2.32 7.87
C ASP A 243 -14.56 3.51 8.74
N THR A 244 -14.06 3.25 9.94
CA THR A 244 -13.56 4.27 10.89
C THR A 244 -12.04 4.42 10.86
N TYR A 245 -11.36 3.83 9.88
CA TYR A 245 -9.90 3.76 9.83
C TYR A 245 -9.23 5.12 10.03
N PHE A 246 -9.67 6.15 9.27
CA PHE A 246 -9.17 7.52 9.38
C PHE A 246 -9.42 8.14 10.77
N TRP A 247 -10.53 7.81 11.41
CA TRP A 247 -10.91 8.37 12.71
C TRP A 247 -10.07 7.83 13.86
N HIS A 248 -9.60 6.58 13.78
CA HIS A 248 -8.73 6.02 14.83
C HIS A 248 -7.40 6.76 14.96
N LEU A 249 -6.91 7.31 13.85
CA LEU A 249 -5.59 7.93 13.77
C LEU A 249 -5.63 9.40 14.10
N THR A 250 -6.67 10.09 13.61
CA THR A 250 -6.97 11.44 14.07
C THR A 250 -7.22 11.43 15.57
N ALA A 251 -7.95 10.44 16.10
CA ALA A 251 -8.09 10.26 17.54
C ALA A 251 -6.74 10.04 18.25
N LEU A 252 -5.87 9.14 17.78
CA LEU A 252 -4.55 8.94 18.39
C LEU A 252 -3.69 10.21 18.36
N ALA A 253 -3.62 10.88 17.20
CA ALA A 253 -2.91 12.14 17.03
C ALA A 253 -3.43 13.22 17.98
N THR A 254 -4.75 13.39 18.07
CA THR A 254 -5.36 14.34 19.01
C THR A 254 -5.05 13.98 20.47
N LEU A 255 -5.12 12.70 20.85
CA LEU A 255 -4.80 12.27 22.21
C LEU A 255 -3.33 12.52 22.57
N LEU A 256 -2.41 12.25 21.64
CA LEU A 256 -0.98 12.54 21.82
C LEU A 256 -0.73 14.04 22.00
N TYR A 257 -1.38 14.86 21.16
CA TYR A 257 -1.29 16.31 21.25
C TYR A 257 -1.86 16.84 22.59
N LEU A 258 -3.00 16.33 23.03
CA LEU A 258 -3.59 16.75 24.30
C LEU A 258 -2.78 16.27 25.51
N HIS A 259 -2.00 15.19 25.38
CA HIS A 259 -1.22 14.64 26.49
C HIS A 259 0.10 15.38 26.72
N GLY A 260 0.78 15.82 25.66
CA GLY A 260 2.08 16.46 25.80
C GLY A 260 2.48 17.33 24.61
N ASP A 261 1.48 18.02 24.06
CA ASP A 261 1.61 19.01 23.00
C ASP A 261 2.21 18.45 21.70
N LEU A 262 2.80 19.35 20.91
CA LEU A 262 3.38 19.03 19.63
C LEU A 262 4.59 18.06 19.75
N SER A 263 5.23 17.97 20.93
CA SER A 263 6.33 17.02 21.17
C SER A 263 5.82 15.57 21.09
N TYR A 264 4.75 15.25 21.81
CA TYR A 264 4.18 13.91 21.82
C TYR A 264 3.49 13.57 20.50
N LEU A 265 2.87 14.56 19.83
CA LEU A 265 2.35 14.36 18.48
C LEU A 265 3.46 14.08 17.48
N ALA A 266 4.54 14.86 17.48
CA ALA A 266 5.64 14.67 16.53
C ALA A 266 6.28 13.30 16.75
N TRP A 267 6.72 12.99 17.97
CA TRP A 267 7.36 11.71 18.29
C TRP A 267 6.43 10.51 18.15
N GLY A 268 5.20 10.63 18.65
CA GLY A 268 4.23 9.55 18.69
C GLY A 268 3.53 9.28 17.35
N MET A 269 3.87 9.97 16.26
CA MET A 269 3.34 9.68 14.91
C MET A 269 4.42 9.18 13.94
N ILE A 270 5.68 9.00 14.38
CA ILE A 270 6.82 8.57 13.54
C ILE A 270 7.14 7.08 13.80
N PHE A 271 6.22 6.19 13.44
CA PHE A 271 6.44 4.75 13.54
C PHE A 271 5.93 3.97 12.34
#